data_AF-W7QFE3-F1
#
_entry.id   AF-W7QFE3-F1
#
_cell.length_a   1.000
_cell.length_b   1.000
_cell.length_c   1.000
_cell.angle_alpha   90.00
_cell.angle_beta   90.00
_cell.angle_gamma   90.00
#
_symmetry.space_group_name_H-M   'P 1'
#
loop_
_entity.id
_entity.type
_entity.pdbx_description
1 polymer ?
#
loop_
_entity_poly.entity_id
_entity_poly.type
_entity_poly.pdbx_seq_one_letter_code
_entity_poly.pdbx_strand_id
1 'polypeptide(L)'
;MRYATRAYLLLLNGMALLAAIMLVWLMVAIVLSVVIRNLGLQPSAWFFLSTEYAMFYLTLLGAPWLVRHKGHVHIELLTSILPPLALQVLSRLVALLCVTVCVVLAWKGYDLVMLNIQRSDYDVRAFFVPKWILTIAYPVCFSLMAIEFARFVVGRDILHSGEAGIKE
;
A
#
# COMPACT_ATOMS: atom_id res chain seq x y z
N MET A 1 -11.21 -13.95 -20.79
CA MET A 1 -10.95 -12.78 -19.91
C MET A 1 -11.46 -12.93 -18.47
N ARG A 2 -12.63 -13.56 -18.21
CA ARG A 2 -13.19 -13.70 -16.83
C ARG A 2 -12.28 -14.42 -15.82
N TYR A 3 -11.50 -15.42 -16.24
CA TYR A 3 -10.59 -16.14 -15.35
C TYR A 3 -9.40 -15.30 -14.87
N ALA A 4 -8.79 -14.51 -15.75
CA ALA A 4 -7.68 -13.62 -15.41
C ALA A 4 -8.11 -12.54 -14.39
N THR A 5 -9.28 -11.94 -14.58
CA THR A 5 -9.83 -10.95 -13.64
C THR A 5 -10.13 -11.55 -12.26
N ARG A 6 -10.61 -12.80 -12.21
CA ARG A 6 -10.86 -13.51 -10.94
C ARG A 6 -9.57 -13.83 -10.19
N ALA A 7 -8.55 -14.32 -10.90
CA ALA A 7 -7.25 -14.60 -10.30
C ALA A 7 -6.61 -13.33 -9.71
N TYR A 8 -6.67 -12.22 -10.45
CA TYR A 8 -6.17 -10.93 -9.99
C TYR A 8 -6.92 -10.40 -8.75
N LEU A 9 -8.25 -10.51 -8.75
CA LEU A 9 -9.08 -10.15 -7.59
C LEU A 9 -8.76 -10.99 -6.36
N LEU A 10 -8.56 -12.28 -6.55
CA LEU A 10 -8.22 -13.19 -5.45
C LEU A 10 -6.85 -12.85 -4.87
N LEU A 11 -5.88 -12.48 -5.72
CA LEU A 11 -4.57 -12.01 -5.28
C LEU A 11 -4.68 -10.73 -4.46
N LEU A 12 -5.42 -9.72 -4.93
CA LEU A 12 -5.63 -8.46 -4.20
C LEU A 12 -6.33 -8.67 -2.86
N ASN A 13 -7.39 -9.49 -2.83
CA ASN A 13 -8.09 -9.81 -1.59
C ASN A 13 -7.20 -10.62 -0.63
N GLY A 14 -6.35 -11.50 -1.14
CA GLY A 14 -5.35 -12.22 -0.34
C GLY A 14 -4.34 -11.27 0.30
N MET A 15 -3.84 -10.28 -0.45
CA MET A 15 -2.95 -9.25 0.09
C MET A 15 -3.63 -8.40 1.16
N ALA A 16 -4.89 -8.02 0.95
CA ALA A 16 -5.68 -7.28 1.93
C ALA A 16 -5.93 -8.10 3.21
N LEU A 17 -6.23 -9.39 3.08
CA LEU A 17 -6.40 -10.29 4.22
C LEU A 17 -5.09 -10.41 5.03
N LEU A 18 -3.95 -10.56 4.34
CA LEU A 18 -2.64 -10.58 4.99
C LEU A 18 -2.36 -9.26 5.73
N ALA A 19 -2.67 -8.12 5.12
CA ALA A 19 -2.55 -6.81 5.76
C ALA A 19 -3.44 -6.70 7.01
N ALA A 20 -4.67 -7.20 6.96
CA ALA A 20 -5.58 -7.22 8.11
C ALA A 20 -5.06 -8.11 9.25
N ILE A 21 -4.52 -9.30 8.93
CA ILE A 21 -3.89 -10.18 9.93
C ILE A 21 -2.68 -9.49 10.56
N MET A 22 -1.84 -8.82 9.76
CA MET A 22 -0.70 -8.05 10.25
C MET A 22 -1.13 -6.89 11.15
N LEU A 23 -2.26 -6.24 10.87
CA LEU A 23 -2.80 -5.18 11.70
C LEU A 23 -3.25 -5.71 13.08
N VAL A 24 -3.93 -6.85 13.12
CA VAL A 24 -4.31 -7.51 14.38
C VAL A 24 -3.06 -7.91 15.16
N TRP A 25 -2.06 -8.47 14.48
CA TRP A 25 -0.78 -8.79 15.10
C TRP A 25 -0.08 -7.55 15.67
N LEU A 26 -0.03 -6.46 14.91
CA LEU A 26 0.56 -5.19 15.34
C LEU A 26 -0.08 -4.71 16.66
N MET A 27 -1.41 -4.75 16.75
CA MET A 27 -2.14 -4.42 17.97
C MET A 27 -1.72 -5.31 19.14
N VAL A 28 -1.73 -6.63 18.96
CA VAL A 28 -1.38 -7.59 20.01
C VAL A 28 0.07 -7.41 20.48
N ALA A 29 1.01 -7.27 19.54
CA ALA A 29 2.43 -7.10 19.83
C ALA A 29 2.70 -5.81 20.63
N ILE A 30 2.03 -4.70 20.29
CA ILE A 30 2.14 -3.44 21.03
C ILE A 30 1.55 -3.60 22.44
N VAL A 31 0.36 -4.16 22.58
CA VAL A 31 -0.29 -4.37 23.88
C VAL A 31 0.58 -5.23 24.78
N LEU A 32 1.10 -6.36 24.29
CA LEU A 32 1.99 -7.23 25.04
C LEU A 32 3.28 -6.51 25.46
N SER A 33 3.91 -5.77 24.54
CA SER A 33 5.11 -4.97 24.85
C SER A 33 4.85 -3.95 25.96
N VAL A 34 3.69 -3.29 25.94
CA VAL A 34 3.30 -2.32 26.97
C VAL A 34 3.00 -3.01 28.31
N VAL A 35 2.29 -4.14 28.31
CA VAL A 35 2.01 -4.91 29.54
C VAL A 35 3.31 -5.39 30.20
N ILE A 36 4.23 -5.98 29.44
CA ILE A 36 5.52 -6.47 29.97
C ILE A 36 6.32 -5.31 30.60
N ARG A 37 6.32 -4.15 29.95
CA ARG A 37 7.00 -2.95 30.46
C ARG A 37 6.37 -2.43 31.75
N ASN A 38 5.04 -2.47 31.86
CA ASN A 38 4.32 -2.08 33.08
C ASN A 38 4.57 -3.05 34.25
N LEU A 39 4.89 -4.31 33.96
CA LEU A 39 5.31 -5.30 34.96
C LEU A 39 6.78 -5.13 35.41
N GLY A 40 7.48 -4.10 34.92
CA GLY A 40 8.88 -3.82 35.27
C GLY A 40 9.90 -4.69 34.53
N LEU A 41 9.47 -5.50 33.56
CA LEU A 41 10.33 -6.33 32.73
C LEU A 41 10.67 -5.62 31.41
N GLN A 42 11.82 -5.94 30.83
CA GLN A 42 12.21 -5.40 29.53
C GLN A 42 11.59 -6.24 28.40
N PRO A 43 10.76 -5.65 27.51
CA PRO A 43 10.21 -6.37 26.37
C PRO A 43 11.31 -6.84 25.42
N SER A 44 11.13 -8.01 24.81
CA SER A 44 12.10 -8.53 23.85
C SER A 44 12.22 -7.62 22.62
N ALA A 45 13.44 -7.47 22.09
CA ALA A 45 13.71 -6.68 20.89
C ALA A 45 12.95 -7.19 19.64
N TRP A 46 12.48 -8.45 19.70
CA TRP A 46 11.69 -9.06 18.65
C TRP A 46 10.31 -8.40 18.49
N PHE A 47 9.63 -8.00 19.58
CA PHE A 47 8.34 -7.32 19.46
C PHE A 47 8.47 -6.02 18.65
N PHE A 48 9.51 -5.23 18.94
CA PHE A 48 9.78 -3.97 18.24
C PHE A 48 10.09 -4.18 16.76
N LEU A 49 10.92 -5.18 16.43
CA LEU A 49 11.24 -5.48 15.03
C LEU A 49 10.01 -5.99 14.27
N SER A 50 9.19 -6.84 14.93
CA SER A 50 7.98 -7.39 14.33
C SER A 50 6.93 -6.32 14.02
N THR A 51 6.77 -5.32 14.89
CA THR A 51 5.80 -4.24 14.69
C THR A 51 6.23 -3.28 13.60
N GLU A 52 7.53 -2.97 13.51
CA GLU A 52 8.09 -2.15 12.43
C GLU A 52 7.90 -2.81 11.06
N TYR A 53 8.24 -4.09 10.95
CA TYR A 53 8.05 -4.84 9.71
C TYR A 53 6.57 -5.06 9.39
N ALA A 54 5.72 -5.34 10.39
CA ALA A 54 4.28 -5.45 10.18
C ALA A 54 3.70 -4.14 9.63
N MET A 55 4.06 -2.99 10.22
CA MET A 55 3.60 -1.68 9.75
C MET A 55 4.06 -1.39 8.31
N PHE A 56 5.29 -1.78 7.98
CA PHE A 56 5.82 -1.66 6.63
C PHE A 56 5.05 -2.52 5.62
N TYR A 57 4.84 -3.80 5.90
CA TYR A 57 4.14 -4.69 4.97
C TYR A 57 2.64 -4.41 4.91
N LEU A 58 1.97 -4.10 6.02
CA LEU A 58 0.52 -3.89 6.01
C LEU A 58 0.15 -2.66 5.15
N THR A 59 0.98 -1.62 5.15
CA THR A 59 0.75 -0.42 4.34
C THR A 59 0.91 -0.72 2.85
N LEU A 60 1.96 -1.45 2.47
CA LEU A 60 2.22 -1.84 1.08
C LEU A 60 1.24 -2.89 0.56
N LEU A 61 0.90 -3.91 1.35
CA LEU A 61 -0.01 -4.98 0.92
C LEU A 61 -1.47 -4.49 0.83
N GLY A 62 -1.87 -3.56 1.72
CA GLY A 62 -3.22 -2.98 1.71
C GLY A 62 -3.47 -1.94 0.62
N ALA A 63 -2.43 -1.24 0.16
CA ALA A 63 -2.58 -0.11 -0.76
C ALA A 63 -3.24 -0.47 -2.11
N PRO A 64 -2.86 -1.55 -2.84
CA PRO A 64 -3.51 -1.91 -4.10
C PRO A 64 -5.02 -2.16 -3.95
N TRP A 65 -5.42 -2.82 -2.86
CA TRP A 65 -6.83 -3.09 -2.57
C TRP A 65 -7.59 -1.79 -2.24
N LEU A 66 -6.97 -0.86 -1.52
CA LEU A 66 -7.54 0.44 -1.19
C LEU A 66 -7.79 1.31 -2.42
N VAL A 67 -6.82 1.35 -3.36
CA VAL A 67 -6.95 2.06 -4.64
C VAL A 67 -8.17 1.58 -5.40
N ARG A 68 -8.38 0.25 -5.46
CA ARG A 68 -9.51 -0.35 -6.16
C ARG A 68 -10.87 0.07 -5.58
N HIS A 69 -10.96 0.20 -4.26
CA HIS A 69 -12.17 0.63 -3.56
C HIS A 69 -12.32 2.15 -3.51
N LYS A 70 -11.43 2.91 -4.17
CA LYS A 70 -11.37 4.38 -4.11
C LYS A 70 -11.27 4.89 -2.67
N GLY A 71 -10.63 4.12 -1.79
CA GLY A 71 -10.48 4.47 -0.38
C GLY A 71 -9.34 5.46 -0.09
N HIS A 72 -8.69 5.99 -1.13
CA HIS A 72 -7.74 7.09 -0.94
C HIS A 72 -8.52 8.36 -0.62
N VAL A 73 -8.03 9.11 0.37
CA VAL A 73 -8.64 10.38 0.75
C VAL A 73 -8.46 11.36 -0.41
N HIS A 74 -9.57 11.77 -1.01
CA HIS A 74 -9.61 12.78 -2.08
C HIS A 74 -10.33 14.02 -1.57
N ILE A 75 -9.81 15.20 -1.89
CA ILE A 75 -10.44 16.46 -1.50
C ILE A 75 -11.55 16.77 -2.51
N GLU A 76 -12.78 16.38 -2.20
CA GLU A 76 -13.90 16.57 -3.12
C GLU A 76 -14.44 18.01 -3.16
N LEU A 77 -14.09 18.85 -2.17
CA LEU A 77 -14.49 20.26 -2.08
C LEU A 77 -14.05 21.08 -3.32
N LEU A 78 -12.86 20.82 -3.84
CA LEU A 78 -12.38 21.54 -5.01
C LEU A 78 -13.02 20.99 -6.28
N THR A 79 -13.31 19.68 -6.31
CA THR A 79 -13.86 18.99 -7.48
C THR A 79 -15.36 19.23 -7.70
N SER A 80 -16.11 19.59 -6.66
CA SER A 80 -17.55 19.85 -6.74
C SER A 80 -17.90 21.16 -7.46
N ILE A 81 -16.93 22.06 -7.63
CA ILE A 81 -17.09 23.36 -8.29
C ILE A 81 -16.85 23.24 -9.81
N LEU A 82 -16.21 22.16 -10.28
CA LEU A 82 -15.87 22.01 -11.69
C LEU A 82 -17.03 21.49 -12.54
N PRO A 83 -17.16 21.96 -13.81
CA PRO A 83 -18.08 21.36 -14.76
C PRO A 83 -17.68 19.91 -15.08
N PRO A 84 -18.65 19.05 -15.46
CA PRO A 84 -18.46 17.60 -15.56
C PRO A 84 -17.35 17.17 -16.53
N LEU A 85 -17.14 17.92 -17.62
CA LEU A 85 -16.06 17.64 -18.58
C LEU A 85 -14.68 17.96 -17.99
N ALA A 86 -14.54 19.07 -17.27
CA ALA A 86 -13.27 19.45 -16.63
C ALA A 86 -12.92 18.49 -15.48
N LEU A 87 -13.92 18.04 -14.71
CA LEU A 87 -13.76 17.01 -13.68
C LEU A 87 -13.20 15.72 -14.28
N GLN A 88 -13.75 15.25 -15.40
CA GLN A 88 -13.29 14.02 -16.06
C GLN A 88 -11.83 14.13 -16.53
N VAL A 89 -11.46 15.25 -17.16
CA VAL A 89 -10.09 15.49 -17.62
C VAL A 89 -9.13 15.57 -16.45
N LEU A 90 -9.45 16.36 -15.42
CA LEU A 90 -8.63 16.50 -14.22
C LEU A 90 -8.43 15.15 -13.52
N SER A 91 -9.52 14.41 -13.31
CA SER A 91 -9.50 13.09 -12.67
C SER A 91 -8.60 12.10 -13.42
N ARG A 92 -8.65 12.10 -14.76
CA ARG A 92 -7.76 11.27 -15.59
C ARG A 92 -6.31 11.73 -15.55
N LEU A 93 -6.05 13.04 -15.55
CA LEU A 93 -4.69 13.58 -15.44
C LEU A 93 -4.05 13.21 -14.10
N VAL A 94 -4.81 13.35 -13.00
CA VAL A 94 -4.36 12.93 -11.66
C VAL A 94 -4.09 11.43 -11.63
N ALA A 95 -5.01 10.61 -12.16
CA ALA A 95 -4.79 9.17 -12.24
C ALA A 95 -3.55 8.81 -13.06
N LEU A 96 -3.30 9.50 -14.18
CA LEU A 96 -2.12 9.29 -15.03
C LEU A 96 -0.83 9.68 -14.30
N LEU A 97 -0.85 10.78 -13.54
CA LEU A 97 0.28 11.17 -12.69
C LEU A 97 0.54 10.10 -11.62
N CYS A 98 -0.51 9.59 -10.96
CA CYS A 98 -0.39 8.49 -10.00
C CYS A 98 0.21 7.22 -10.64
N VAL A 99 -0.22 6.84 -11.86
CA VAL A 99 0.39 5.72 -12.60
C VAL A 99 1.87 5.97 -12.82
N THR A 100 2.24 7.16 -13.28
CA THR A 100 3.63 7.52 -13.58
C THR A 100 4.50 7.41 -12.34
N VAL A 101 4.05 7.97 -11.22
CA VAL A 101 4.75 7.87 -9.93
C VAL A 101 4.87 6.41 -9.47
N CYS A 102 3.80 5.63 -9.56
CA CYS A 102 3.83 4.21 -9.19
C CYS A 102 4.82 3.42 -10.06
N VAL A 103 4.89 3.68 -11.37
CA VAL A 103 5.85 3.02 -12.27
C VAL A 103 7.30 3.39 -11.91
N VAL A 104 7.58 4.67 -11.66
CA VAL A 104 8.91 5.13 -11.23
C VAL A 104 9.31 4.46 -9.91
N LEU A 105 8.41 4.42 -8.93
CA LEU A 105 8.65 3.78 -7.64
C LEU A 105 8.82 2.26 -7.77
N ALA A 106 8.08 1.60 -8.65
CA ALA A 106 8.25 0.18 -8.92
C ALA A 106 9.63 -0.10 -9.54
N TRP A 107 10.07 0.73 -10.49
CA TRP A 107 11.40 0.59 -11.10
C TRP A 107 12.51 0.84 -10.08
N LYS A 108 12.43 1.92 -9.29
CA LYS A 108 13.41 2.18 -8.23
C LYS A 108 13.39 1.12 -7.13
N GLY A 109 12.22 0.56 -6.82
CA GLY A 109 12.08 -0.59 -5.93
C GLY A 109 12.80 -1.83 -6.47
N TYR A 110 12.71 -2.09 -7.77
CA TYR A 110 13.44 -3.18 -8.42
C TYR A 110 14.96 -2.97 -8.38
N ASP A 111 15.44 -1.77 -8.73
CA ASP A 111 16.86 -1.41 -8.63
C ASP A 111 17.37 -1.62 -7.20
N LEU A 112 16.57 -1.21 -6.20
CA LEU A 112 16.89 -1.38 -4.79
C LEU A 112 16.99 -2.85 -4.39
N VAL A 113 16.04 -3.69 -4.81
CA VAL A 113 16.07 -5.14 -4.54
C VAL A 113 17.32 -5.77 -5.14
N MET A 114 17.63 -5.45 -6.40
CA MET A 114 18.80 -5.98 -7.09
C MET A 114 20.10 -5.56 -6.39
N LEU A 115 20.20 -4.29 -5.97
CA LEU A 115 21.35 -3.79 -5.22
C LEU A 115 21.52 -4.52 -3.88
N ASN A 116 20.44 -4.75 -3.14
CA ASN A 116 20.48 -5.47 -1.86
C ASN A 116 20.90 -6.94 -2.04
N ILE A 117 20.48 -7.59 -3.13
CA ILE A 117 20.89 -8.96 -3.46
C ILE A 117 22.39 -8.99 -3.80
N GLN A 118 22.87 -8.06 -4.64
CA GLN A 118 24.28 -8.01 -5.05
C GLN A 118 25.22 -7.72 -3.88
N ARG A 119 24.81 -6.86 -2.95
CA ARG A 119 25.60 -6.50 -1.77
C ARG A 119 25.46 -7.50 -0.63
N SER A 120 24.54 -8.48 -0.73
CA SER A 120 24.13 -9.33 0.39
C SER A 120 23.86 -8.51 1.64
N ASP A 121 23.15 -7.39 1.49
CA ASP A 121 22.92 -6.45 2.59
C ASP A 121 21.95 -7.04 3.62
N TYR A 122 22.38 -7.07 4.88
CA TYR A 122 21.56 -7.48 6.02
C TYR A 122 21.11 -6.26 6.81
N ASP A 123 19.87 -6.30 7.30
CA ASP A 123 19.39 -5.36 8.30
C ASP A 123 19.99 -5.76 9.65
N VAL A 124 20.92 -4.95 10.16
CA VAL A 124 21.72 -5.26 11.36
C VAL A 124 21.11 -4.57 12.57
N ARG A 125 19.89 -4.98 12.92
CA ARG A 125 19.17 -4.49 14.11
C ARG A 125 19.19 -5.55 15.21
N ALA A 126 18.02 -6.06 15.58
CA ALA A 126 17.89 -7.13 16.57
C ALA A 126 18.16 -8.52 15.98
N PHE A 127 17.86 -8.72 14.70
CA PHE A 127 18.08 -9.96 13.97
C PHE A 127 18.62 -9.65 12.58
N PHE A 128 19.55 -10.48 12.10
CA PHE A 128 20.09 -10.38 10.74
C PHE A 128 19.05 -10.85 9.73
N VAL A 129 18.26 -9.91 9.20
CA VAL A 129 17.30 -10.21 8.15
C VAL A 129 17.84 -9.69 6.82
N PRO A 130 17.90 -10.52 5.76
CA PRO A 130 18.28 -10.04 4.44
C PRO A 130 17.34 -8.92 3.98
N LYS A 131 17.89 -7.75 3.64
CA LYS A 131 17.07 -6.57 3.27
C LYS A 131 16.20 -6.80 2.04
N TRP A 132 16.62 -7.69 1.15
CA TRP A 132 15.89 -8.00 -0.07
C TRP A 132 14.46 -8.49 0.22
N ILE A 133 14.25 -9.22 1.33
CA ILE A 133 12.93 -9.72 1.76
C ILE A 133 11.97 -8.56 2.01
N LEU A 134 12.45 -7.48 2.64
CA LEU A 134 11.67 -6.27 2.90
C LEU A 134 11.45 -5.50 1.60
N THR A 135 12.53 -5.26 0.86
CA THR A 135 12.46 -4.38 -0.31
C THR A 135 11.67 -4.96 -1.48
N ILE A 136 11.46 -6.28 -1.56
CA ILE A 136 10.67 -6.90 -2.64
C ILE A 136 9.21 -6.48 -2.62
N ALA A 137 8.69 -6.05 -1.46
CA ALA A 137 7.33 -5.54 -1.35
C ALA A 137 7.12 -4.27 -2.19
N TYR A 138 8.15 -3.43 -2.36
CA TYR A 138 8.05 -2.19 -3.14
C TYR A 138 7.68 -2.43 -4.61
N PRO A 139 8.48 -3.16 -5.43
CA PRO A 139 8.16 -3.36 -6.83
C PRO A 139 6.83 -4.13 -7.02
N VAL A 140 6.50 -5.07 -6.12
CA VAL A 140 5.24 -5.82 -6.19
C VAL A 140 4.03 -4.92 -5.90
N CYS A 141 4.04 -4.16 -4.80
CA CYS A 141 2.94 -3.27 -4.44
C CYS A 141 2.74 -2.17 -5.50
N PHE A 142 3.81 -1.46 -5.87
CA PHE A 142 3.69 -0.32 -6.77
C PHE A 142 3.33 -0.72 -8.21
N SER A 143 3.75 -1.91 -8.67
CA SER A 143 3.29 -2.43 -9.97
C SER A 143 1.79 -2.75 -9.95
N LEU A 144 1.28 -3.36 -8.89
CA LEU A 144 -0.16 -3.63 -8.73
C LEU A 144 -0.97 -2.33 -8.62
N MET A 145 -0.48 -1.34 -7.87
CA MET A 145 -1.11 -0.01 -7.80
C MET A 145 -1.11 0.69 -9.16
N ALA A 146 -0.01 0.63 -9.92
CA ALA A 146 0.06 1.21 -11.25
C ALA A 146 -1.01 0.61 -12.19
N ILE A 147 -1.25 -0.70 -12.09
CA ILE A 147 -2.31 -1.38 -12.86
C ILE A 147 -3.71 -0.88 -12.44
N GLU A 148 -3.99 -0.74 -11.14
CA GLU A 148 -5.29 -0.23 -10.68
C GLU A 148 -5.51 1.23 -11.06
N PHE A 149 -4.49 2.09 -10.93
CA PHE A 149 -4.58 3.47 -11.39
C PHE A 149 -4.73 3.60 -12.90
N ALA A 150 -4.05 2.75 -13.68
CA ALA A 150 -4.22 2.72 -15.14
C ALA A 150 -5.66 2.35 -15.54
N ARG A 151 -6.33 1.54 -14.72
CA ARG A 151 -7.75 1.22 -14.90
C ARG A 151 -8.66 2.45 -14.78
N PHE A 152 -8.32 3.41 -13.92
CA PHE A 152 -9.05 4.69 -13.80
C PHE A 152 -8.70 5.68 -14.93
N VAL A 153 -7.52 5.55 -15.55
CA VAL A 153 -7.15 6.37 -16.71
C VAL A 153 -7.93 5.96 -17.96
N VAL A 154 -7.99 4.64 -18.23
CA VAL A 154 -8.61 4.09 -19.46
C VAL A 154 -10.09 3.76 -19.28
N GLY A 155 -10.51 3.49 -18.04
CA GLY A 155 -11.88 3.08 -17.71
C GLY A 155 -12.92 4.18 -17.85
N ARG A 156 -14.19 3.76 -17.82
CA ARG A 156 -15.34 4.67 -17.69
C ARG A 156 -15.50 5.23 -16.28
N ASP A 157 -14.90 4.57 -15.28
CA ASP A 157 -14.95 4.98 -13.88
C ASP A 157 -13.94 6.10 -13.61
N ILE A 158 -14.44 7.25 -13.17
CA ILE A 158 -13.62 8.35 -12.67
C ILE A 158 -13.22 8.14 -11.21
N LEU A 159 -12.05 8.63 -10.83
CA LEU A 159 -11.55 8.56 -9.45
C LEU A 159 -12.40 9.43 -8.50
N HIS A 160 -12.67 10.67 -8.91
CA HIS A 160 -13.44 11.65 -8.16
C HIS A 160 -14.93 11.54 -8.48
N SER A 161 -15.80 11.53 -7.46
CA SER A 161 -17.26 11.46 -7.66
C SER A 161 -17.84 12.83 -8.05
N GLY A 162 -17.19 13.92 -7.63
CA GLY A 162 -17.66 15.29 -7.83
C GLY A 162 -18.85 15.66 -6.92
N GLU A 163 -19.31 14.75 -6.08
CA GLU A 163 -20.27 15.08 -5.02
C GLU A 163 -19.49 15.71 -3.88
N ALA A 164 -19.84 16.92 -3.46
CA ALA A 164 -19.34 17.42 -2.19
C ALA A 164 -19.91 16.47 -1.10
N GLY A 165 -19.04 15.93 -0.23
CA GLY A 165 -19.40 15.07 0.90
C GLY A 165 -20.26 15.78 1.97
N ILE A 166 -21.35 16.42 1.55
CA ILE A 166 -22.38 17.09 2.35
C ILE A 166 -23.59 16.15 2.53
N LYS A 167 -23.37 14.84 2.40
CA LYS A 167 -24.34 13.80 2.74
C LYS A 167 -23.75 12.88 3.81
N GLU A 168 -23.33 13.48 4.91
CA GLU A 168 -23.30 12.82 6.22
C GLU A 168 -23.93 13.76 7.26
#